data_AF-X1VGA3-F1
#
_entry.id   AF-X1VGA3-F1
#
_cell.length_a   1.000
_cell.length_b   1.000
_cell.length_c   1.000
_cell.angle_alpha   90.00
_cell.angle_beta   90.00
_cell.angle_gamma   90.00
#
_symmetry.space_group_name_H-M   'P 1'
#
loop_
_entity.id
_entity.type
_entity.pdbx_description
1 polymer ?
#
loop_
_entity_poly.entity_id
_entity_poly.type
_entity_poly.pdbx_seq_one_letter_code
_entity_poly.pdbx_strand_id
1 'polypeptide(L)' 'GKSIVGIYLEGCSPEEKKRRRRDGNTLLQLGVSPEMVLTELASLMPELQPIMVGRDDYKKSELQNLEQFLKEG' A
#
# COMPACT_ATOMS: atom_id res chain seq x y z
N GLY A 1 2.36 13.43 7.38
CA GLY A 1 2.24 13.60 5.91
C GLY A 1 0.94 12.99 5.45
N LYS A 2 0.48 13.29 4.22
CA LYS A 2 -0.68 12.58 3.65
C LYS A 2 -0.27 11.15 3.26
N SER A 3 -1.10 10.17 3.60
CA SER A 3 -0.83 8.77 3.26
C SER A 3 -1.18 8.50 1.81
N ILE A 4 -0.26 7.92 1.03
CA ILE A 4 -0.52 7.51 -0.35
C ILE A 4 -1.55 6.37 -0.35
N VAL A 5 -1.36 5.38 0.52
CA VAL A 5 -2.31 4.28 0.71
C VAL A 5 -3.67 4.82 1.14
N GLY A 6 -3.69 5.75 2.10
CA GLY A 6 -4.92 6.39 2.57
C GLY A 6 -5.66 7.14 1.46
N ILE A 7 -4.97 8.01 0.71
CA ILE A 7 -5.55 8.77 -0.41
C ILE A 7 -6.12 7.82 -1.48
N TYR A 8 -5.37 6.77 -1.83
CA TYR A 8 -5.81 5.81 -2.83
C TYR A 8 -7.10 5.09 -2.38
N LEU A 9 -7.17 4.69 -1.12
CA LEU A 9 -8.35 4.05 -0.56
C LEU A 9 -9.53 5.01 -0.43
N GLU A 10 -9.33 6.28 -0.08
CA GLU A 10 -10.42 7.28 -0.04
C GLU A 10 -11.13 7.42 -1.40
N GLY A 11 -10.39 7.31 -2.51
CA GLY A 11 -10.96 7.35 -3.86
C GLY A 11 -11.69 6.07 -4.31
N CYS A 12 -11.60 4.97 -3.56
CA CYS A 12 -12.22 3.70 -3.91
C CYS A 12 -13.62 3.54 -3.29
N SER A 13 -14.57 3.02 -4.06
CA SER A 13 -15.87 2.57 -3.52
C SER A 13 -15.72 1.38 -2.54
N PRO A 14 -16.73 1.10 -1.68
CA PRO A 14 -16.67 -0.05 -0.77
C PRO A 14 -16.49 -1.40 -1.46
N GLU A 15 -17.10 -1.62 -2.62
CA GLU A 15 -16.95 -2.86 -3.40
C GLU A 15 -15.54 -3.00 -3.97
N GLU A 16 -14.99 -1.91 -4.48
CA GLU A 16 -13.61 -1.84 -4.95
C GLU A 16 -12.60 -2.12 -3.83
N LYS A 17 -12.82 -1.59 -2.62
CA LYS A 17 -12.00 -1.89 -1.44
C LYS A 17 -12.04 -3.38 -1.12
N LYS A 18 -13.23 -4.00 -1.12
CA LYS A 18 -13.38 -5.45 -0.88
C LYS A 18 -12.63 -6.29 -1.91
N ARG A 19 -12.75 -5.93 -3.20
CA ARG A 19 -12.02 -6.62 -4.29
C ARG A 19 -10.51 -6.49 -4.10
N ARG A 20 -10.01 -5.27 -3.93
CA ARG A 20 -8.57 -4.98 -3.73
C ARG A 20 -8.02 -5.68 -2.50
N ARG A 21 -8.79 -5.78 -1.42
CA ARG A 21 -8.42 -6.53 -0.23
C ARG A 21 -8.29 -8.03 -0.50
N ARG A 22 -9.26 -8.61 -1.22
CA ARG A 22 -9.20 -10.03 -1.61
C ARG A 22 -7.98 -10.33 -2.49
N ASP A 23 -7.74 -9.49 -3.49
CA ASP A 23 -6.61 -9.62 -4.41
C ASP A 23 -5.29 -9.47 -3.65
N GLY A 24 -5.19 -8.46 -2.77
CA GLY A 24 -4.03 -8.26 -1.90
C GLY A 24 -3.76 -9.40 -0.94
N ASN A 25 -4.80 -9.96 -0.30
CA ASN A 25 -4.66 -11.14 0.56
C ASN A 25 -4.25 -12.40 -0.23
N THR A 26 -4.67 -12.52 -1.48
CA THR A 26 -4.19 -13.58 -2.38
C THR A 26 -2.69 -13.42 -2.67
N LEU A 27 -2.25 -12.19 -2.96
CA LEU A 27 -0.82 -11.89 -3.16
C LEU A 27 0.02 -12.18 -1.91
N LEU A 28 -0.48 -11.84 -0.72
CA LEU A 28 0.16 -12.20 0.55
C LEU A 28 0.34 -13.71 0.71
N GLN A 29 -0.69 -14.51 0.39
CA GLN A 29 -0.61 -15.98 0.45
C GLN A 29 0.39 -16.56 -0.55
N LEU A 30 0.63 -15.87 -1.67
CA LEU A 30 1.65 -16.22 -2.66
C LEU A 30 3.06 -15.72 -2.29
N GLY A 31 3.23 -15.09 -1.12
CA GLY A 31 4.51 -14.62 -0.60
C GLY A 31 4.90 -13.21 -1.02
N VAL A 32 4.02 -12.46 -1.69
CA VAL A 32 4.27 -11.05 -2.01
C VAL A 32 3.99 -10.21 -0.77
N SER A 33 5.03 -9.60 -0.19
CA SER A 33 4.86 -8.79 1.01
C SER A 33 4.39 -7.36 0.69
N PRO A 34 3.74 -6.67 1.65
CA PRO A 34 3.37 -5.26 1.47
C PRO A 34 4.58 -4.35 1.21
N GLU A 35 5.76 -4.72 1.71
CA GLU A 35 7.01 -4.01 1.41
C GLU A 35 7.43 -4.18 -0.05
N MET A 36 7.29 -5.37 -0.64
CA MET A 36 7.55 -5.60 -2.06
C MET A 36 6.63 -4.72 -2.91
N VAL A 37 5.34 -4.66 -2.57
CA VAL A 37 4.37 -3.80 -3.28
C VAL A 37 4.78 -2.33 -3.25
N LEU A 38 5.15 -1.81 -2.07
CA LEU A 38 5.59 -0.42 -1.94
C LEU A 38 6.90 -0.13 -2.67
N THR A 39 7.82 -1.10 -2.71
CA THR A 39 9.11 -0.97 -3.40
C THR A 39 8.95 -0.98 -4.92
N GLU A 40 8.12 -1.89 -5.44
CA GLU A 40 7.77 -1.93 -6.86
C GLU A 40 7.01 -0.66 -7.27
N LEU A 41 6.08 -0.20 -6.44
CA LEU A 41 5.34 1.04 -6.70
C LEU A 41 6.28 2.26 -6.81
N ALA A 42 7.25 2.39 -5.91
CA ALA A 42 8.26 3.45 -5.99
C ALA A 42 9.15 3.33 -7.24
N SER A 43 9.38 2.11 -7.74
CA SER A 43 10.17 1.88 -8.96
C SER A 43 9.38 2.24 -10.22
N LEU A 44 8.08 1.93 -10.24
CA LEU A 44 7.17 2.21 -11.36
C LEU A 44 6.72 3.68 -11.42
N MET A 45 6.72 4.39 -10.29
CA MET A 45 6.32 5.79 -10.18
C MET A 45 7.47 6.63 -9.61
N PRO A 46 8.40 7.10 -10.45
CA PRO A 46 9.55 7.90 -10.03
C PRO A 46 9.17 9.15 -9.23
N GLU A 47 7.98 9.70 -9.44
CA GLU A 47 7.45 10.83 -8.68
C GLU A 47 7.19 10.51 -7.19
N LEU A 48 7.00 9.24 -6.85
CA LEU A 48 6.85 8.78 -5.48
C LEU A 48 8.19 8.52 -4.80
N GLN A 49 9.27 8.28 -5.57
CA GLN A 49 10.61 8.08 -5.02
C GLN A 49 11.05 9.20 -4.07
N PRO A 50 11.03 10.50 -4.42
CA PRO A 50 11.46 11.55 -3.49
C PRO A 50 10.53 11.69 -2.26
N ILE A 51 9.33 11.12 -2.30
CA ILE A 51 8.38 11.10 -1.18
C ILE A 51 8.69 9.92 -0.24
N MET A 52 9.14 8.78 -0.79
CA MET A 52 9.38 7.53 -0.07
C MET A 52 10.86 7.31 0.30
N VAL A 53 11.80 7.81 -0.50
CA VAL A 53 13.25 7.67 -0.32
C VAL A 53 13.75 8.75 0.63
N GLY A 54 14.44 8.34 1.70
CA GLY A 54 14.96 9.24 2.75
C GLY A 54 13.93 9.60 3.84
N ARG A 55 12.73 9.00 3.81
CA ARG A 55 11.70 9.14 4.86
C ARG A 55 11.28 7.76 5.37
N ASP A 56 12.18 7.09 6.08
CA ASP A 56 11.95 5.73 6.58
C ASP A 56 10.71 5.63 7.47
N ASP A 57 10.45 6.62 8.31
CA ASP A 57 9.25 6.70 9.13
C ASP A 57 7.96 6.80 8.28
N TYR A 58 8.03 7.51 7.15
CA TYR A 58 6.92 7.60 6.21
C TYR A 58 6.67 6.25 5.55
N LYS A 59 7.71 5.60 5.02
CA LYS A 59 7.61 4.25 4.41
C LYS A 59 7.03 3.25 5.41
N LYS A 60 7.46 3.30 6.67
CA LYS A 60 6.94 2.46 7.76
C LYS A 60 5.46 2.72 8.02
N SER A 61 5.03 3.98 8.02
CA SER A 61 3.61 4.32 8.20
C SER A 61 2.74 3.84 7.03
N GLU A 62 3.23 3.94 5.79
CA GLU A 62 2.52 3.43 4.62
C GLU A 62 2.42 1.90 4.65
N LEU A 63 3.47 1.23 5.10
CA LEU A 63 3.48 -0.22 5.29
C LEU A 63 2.44 -0.65 6.32
N GLN A 64 2.39 0.03 7.47
CA GLN A 64 1.41 -0.22 8.52
C GLN A 64 -0.03 -0.01 8.03
N ASN A 65 -0.28 1.07 7.29
CA ASN A 65 -1.60 1.35 6.72
C ASN A 65 -2.03 0.26 5.72
N LEU A 66 -1.11 -0.21 4.87
CA LEU A 66 -1.38 -1.27 3.92
C LEU A 66 -1.63 -2.61 4.62
N GLU A 67 -0.82 -2.96 5.62
CA GLU A 67 -1.05 -4.15 6.43
C GLU A 67 -2.38 -4.12 7.17
N GLN A 68 -2.74 -2.97 7.76
CA GLN A 68 -4.02 -2.80 8.43
C GLN A 68 -5.18 -3.01 7.45
N PHE A 69 -5.11 -2.39 6.28
CA PHE A 69 -6.14 -2.56 5.24
C PHE A 69 -6.34 -4.02 4.83
N LEU A 70 -5.28 -4.82 4.79
CA LEU A 70 -5.33 -6.25 4.45
C LEU A 70 -5.86 -7.12 5.60
N LYS A 71 -5.63 -6.71 6.85
CA LYS A 71 -6.07 -7.40 8.08
C LYS A 71 -7.52 -7.09 8.48
N GLU A 72 -8.06 -5.94 8.08
CA GLU A 72 -9.47 -5.59 8.30
C GLU A 72 -10.35 -6.54 7.47
N GLY A 73 -10.80 -7.64 8.06
CA GLY A 73 -11.75 -8.59 7.44
C GLY A 73 -13.14 -8.00 7.31
#